data_AF-A0A6G3X5N5-F1
#
_entry.id   AF-A0A6G3X5N5-F1
#
_cell.length_a   1.000
_cell.length_b   1.000
_cell.length_c   1.000
_cell.angle_alpha   90.00
_cell.angle_beta   90.00
_cell.angle_gamma   90.00
#
_symmetry.space_group_name_H-M   'P 1'
#
loop_
_entity.id
_entity.type
_entity.pdbx_description
1 polymer ?
#
loop_
_entity_poly.entity_id
_entity_poly.type
_entity_poly.pdbx_seq_one_letter_code
_entity_poly.pdbx_strand_id
1 'polypeptide(L)'
;MPPSLWSRRRIITTLTAMTAVAAVPGSLVLSGAPAYAAEGDTELPGGVPDTARGQVLWAYLTGGRAVRAAASAALVGSDAQVSAFLSGELAPAKAEDNRVAVFQGLAWAG
;
A
#
# COMPACT_ATOMS: atom_id res chain seq x y z
N MET A 1 28.15 -19.57 -36.06
CA MET A 1 27.08 -18.86 -35.32
C MET A 1 27.55 -18.67 -33.89
N PRO A 2 27.90 -17.43 -33.52
CA PRO A 2 27.17 -16.69 -32.48
C PRO A 2 27.06 -15.18 -32.87
N PRO A 3 26.72 -14.23 -31.98
CA PRO A 3 25.35 -13.77 -31.65
C PRO A 3 25.13 -12.26 -31.97
N SER A 4 23.88 -11.79 -31.92
CA SER A 4 23.50 -10.40 -31.51
C SER A 4 21.99 -10.21 -31.82
N LEU A 5 21.08 -10.26 -30.84
CA LEU A 5 20.83 -9.30 -29.76
C LEU A 5 20.81 -7.84 -30.25
N TRP A 6 19.60 -7.28 -30.23
CA TRP A 6 19.27 -5.88 -29.96
C TRP A 6 19.39 -4.86 -31.12
N SER A 7 18.25 -4.60 -31.77
CA SER A 7 18.00 -3.32 -32.45
C SER A 7 16.52 -2.97 -32.44
N ARG A 8 16.08 -2.31 -31.36
CA ARG A 8 14.92 -1.41 -31.39
C ARG A 8 15.29 -0.13 -30.66
N ARG A 9 16.30 0.49 -31.24
CA ARG A 9 16.68 1.89 -31.08
C ARG A 9 15.44 2.78 -31.06
N ARG A 10 15.11 3.30 -29.89
CA ARG A 10 14.51 4.63 -29.68
C ARG A 10 15.25 5.16 -28.48
N ILE A 11 16.48 5.66 -28.64
CA ILE A 11 16.78 7.02 -29.10
C ILE A 11 15.72 7.99 -28.59
N ILE A 12 15.78 8.30 -27.30
CA ILE A 12 15.46 9.64 -26.80
C ILE A 12 16.64 10.04 -25.92
N THR A 13 17.55 10.75 -26.57
CA THR A 13 18.63 11.51 -25.96
C THR A 13 18.12 12.94 -25.83
N THR A 14 18.02 13.48 -24.62
CA THR A 14 18.00 14.93 -24.39
C THR A 14 18.88 15.25 -23.18
N LEU A 15 20.05 15.80 -23.51
CA LEU A 15 20.87 16.78 -22.77
C LEU A 15 19.97 17.80 -21.99
N THR A 16 20.31 18.45 -20.87
CA THR A 16 21.59 18.92 -20.31
C THR A 16 21.36 19.38 -18.86
N ALA A 17 22.42 19.40 -18.06
CA ALA A 17 22.48 19.91 -16.69
C ALA A 17 22.28 21.44 -16.58
N MET A 18 21.74 21.92 -15.44
CA MET A 18 22.04 23.27 -14.97
C MET A 18 21.94 23.37 -13.43
N THR A 19 23.08 23.55 -12.78
CA THR A 19 23.20 23.98 -11.38
C THR A 19 23.07 25.49 -11.29
N ALA A 20 22.13 26.00 -10.49
CA ALA A 20 22.23 27.31 -9.85
C ALA A 20 21.27 27.39 -8.65
N VAL A 21 21.85 27.46 -7.44
CA VAL A 21 21.16 27.86 -6.21
C VAL A 21 20.92 29.36 -6.28
N ALA A 22 19.67 29.79 -6.23
CA ALA A 22 19.31 31.19 -5.99
C ALA A 22 18.33 31.25 -4.81
N ALA A 23 18.80 31.78 -3.68
CA ALA A 23 17.99 32.07 -2.52
C ALA A 23 17.01 33.21 -2.84
N VAL A 24 15.70 32.94 -2.76
CA VAL A 24 14.64 33.95 -2.78
C VAL A 24 13.92 33.90 -1.44
N PRO A 25 13.91 34.99 -0.64
CA PRO A 25 13.13 35.03 0.59
C PRO A 25 11.67 35.32 0.26
N GLY A 26 10.75 34.54 0.84
CA GLY A 26 9.39 34.99 1.10
C GLY A 26 8.36 34.89 -0.03
N SER A 27 7.81 33.70 -0.22
CA SER A 27 6.37 33.50 -0.44
C SER A 27 6.10 32.00 -0.37
N LEU A 28 5.16 31.57 0.48
CA LEU A 28 4.66 30.19 0.51
C LEU A 28 4.11 29.82 -0.87
N VAL A 29 4.98 29.33 -1.75
CA VAL A 29 4.55 28.48 -2.84
C VAL A 29 4.19 27.18 -2.16
N LEU A 30 2.89 26.91 -2.12
CA LEU A 30 2.31 25.59 -1.94
C LEU A 30 3.02 24.67 -2.93
N SER A 31 4.16 24.13 -2.49
CA SER A 31 4.95 23.17 -3.23
C SER A 31 4.13 21.90 -3.16
N GLY A 32 3.15 21.80 -4.05
CA GLY A 32 2.54 20.55 -4.45
C GLY A 32 3.62 19.74 -5.15
N ALA A 33 4.63 19.31 -4.37
CA ALA A 33 5.44 18.18 -4.77
C ALA A 33 4.41 17.08 -5.07
N PRO A 34 4.35 16.56 -6.30
CA PRO A 34 3.54 15.38 -6.53
C PRO A 34 4.04 14.35 -5.54
N ALA A 35 3.15 13.89 -4.66
CA ALA A 35 3.42 12.73 -3.84
C ALA A 35 3.53 11.58 -4.84
N TYR A 36 4.76 11.29 -5.28
CA TYR A 36 5.02 10.09 -6.04
C TYR A 36 4.63 8.92 -5.15
N ALA A 37 3.61 8.18 -5.57
CA ALA A 37 3.43 6.83 -5.08
C ALA A 37 4.78 6.15 -5.31
N ALA A 38 5.39 5.59 -4.25
CA ALA A 38 6.50 4.68 -4.46
C ALA A 38 5.97 3.59 -5.39
N GLU A 39 6.44 3.60 -6.64
CA GLU A 39 6.15 2.59 -7.65
C GLU A 39 6.76 1.28 -7.15
N GLY A 40 6.02 0.62 -6.26
CA GLY A 40 6.21 -0.78 -5.94
C GLY A 40 5.40 -1.54 -6.97
N ASP A 41 6.07 -2.12 -7.95
CA ASP A 41 5.50 -3.11 -8.88
C ASP A 41 5.04 -4.41 -8.16
N THR A 42 5.01 -4.41 -6.83
CA THR A 42 4.47 -5.48 -5.99
C THR A 42 2.99 -5.24 -5.79
N GLU A 43 2.15 -5.96 -6.52
CA GLU A 43 0.71 -6.05 -6.22
C GLU A 43 0.47 -7.17 -5.22
N LEU A 44 -0.38 -6.90 -4.23
CA LEU A 44 -1.04 -7.94 -3.46
C LEU A 44 -1.99 -8.73 -4.39
N PRO A 45 -2.31 -10.01 -4.05
CA PRO A 45 -3.26 -10.77 -4.84
C PRO A 45 -4.57 -10.00 -5.07
N GLY A 46 -5.10 -10.05 -6.29
CA GLY A 46 -6.32 -9.31 -6.64
C GLY A 46 -6.09 -7.88 -7.13
N GLY A 47 -4.86 -7.50 -7.51
CA GLY A 47 -4.58 -6.21 -8.14
C GLY A 47 -4.60 -5.04 -7.17
N VAL A 48 -4.33 -5.30 -5.88
CA VAL A 48 -4.28 -4.26 -4.85
C VAL A 48 -2.83 -3.80 -4.73
N PRO A 49 -2.53 -2.49 -4.84
CA PRO A 49 -1.16 -1.99 -4.67
C PRO A 49 -0.59 -2.36 -3.29
N ASP A 50 0.67 -2.81 -3.19
CA ASP A 50 1.34 -3.08 -1.90
C ASP A 50 1.79 -1.78 -1.20
N THR A 51 0.80 -0.96 -0.89
CA THR A 51 0.93 0.22 -0.04
C THR A 51 0.35 -0.08 1.33
N ALA A 52 0.68 0.69 2.37
CA ALA A 52 0.10 0.49 3.70
C ALA A 52 -1.44 0.47 3.66
N ARG A 53 -2.07 1.41 2.94
CA ARG A 53 -3.54 1.39 2.75
C ARG A 53 -4.02 0.20 1.92
N GLY A 54 -3.25 -0.24 0.93
CA GLY A 54 -3.52 -1.46 0.17
C GLY A 54 -3.49 -2.72 1.03
N GLN A 55 -2.55 -2.82 1.98
CA GLN A 55 -2.50 -3.93 2.94
C GLN A 55 -3.71 -3.93 3.87
N VAL A 56 -4.17 -2.75 4.31
CA VAL A 56 -5.43 -2.64 5.09
C VAL A 56 -6.65 -3.03 4.25
N LEU A 57 -6.71 -2.59 2.99
CA LEU A 57 -7.77 -2.99 2.07
C LEU A 57 -7.76 -4.51 1.84
N TRP A 58 -6.59 -5.10 1.66
CA TRP A 58 -6.46 -6.54 1.52
C TRP A 58 -6.92 -7.28 2.77
N ALA A 59 -6.55 -6.81 3.96
CA ALA A 59 -7.05 -7.33 5.22
C ALA A 59 -8.57 -7.19 5.36
N TYR A 60 -9.15 -6.09 4.88
CA TYR A 60 -10.60 -5.91 4.82
C TYR A 60 -11.27 -6.94 3.89
N LEU A 61 -10.73 -7.14 2.68
CA LEU A 61 -11.31 -8.06 1.70
C LEU A 61 -11.26 -9.52 2.19
N THR A 62 -10.13 -9.92 2.79
CA THR A 62 -9.86 -11.32 3.18
C THR A 62 -10.21 -11.67 4.62
N GLY A 63 -10.30 -10.67 5.50
CA GLY A 63 -10.55 -10.85 6.92
C GLY A 63 -11.99 -11.18 7.27
N GLY A 64 -12.17 -11.70 8.49
CA GLY A 64 -13.49 -11.93 9.08
C GLY A 64 -14.15 -10.64 9.57
N ARG A 65 -15.20 -10.78 10.39
CA ARG A 65 -16.03 -9.66 10.82
C ARG A 65 -15.24 -8.65 11.66
N ALA A 66 -14.43 -9.13 12.61
CA ALA A 66 -13.65 -8.26 13.50
C ALA A 66 -12.56 -7.53 12.71
N VAL A 67 -11.82 -8.23 11.85
CA VAL A 67 -10.80 -7.62 10.99
C VAL A 67 -11.43 -6.60 10.04
N ARG A 68 -12.58 -6.89 9.42
CA ARG A 68 -13.29 -5.96 8.55
C ARG A 68 -13.72 -4.69 9.27
N ALA A 69 -14.24 -4.81 10.48
CA ALA A 69 -14.64 -3.65 11.29
C ALA A 69 -13.45 -2.74 11.59
N ALA A 70 -12.35 -3.31 12.10
CA ALA A 70 -11.14 -2.56 12.42
C ALA A 70 -10.49 -1.94 11.15
N ALA A 71 -10.39 -2.71 10.07
CA ALA A 71 -9.85 -2.22 8.80
C ALA A 71 -10.70 -1.09 8.22
N SER A 72 -12.04 -1.16 8.32
CA SER A 72 -12.91 -0.08 7.85
C SER A 72 -12.70 1.23 8.61
N ALA A 73 -12.49 1.16 9.93
CA ALA A 73 -12.18 2.33 10.75
C ALA A 73 -10.82 2.94 10.37
N ALA A 74 -9.81 2.10 10.10
CA ALA A 74 -8.50 2.55 9.66
C ALA A 74 -8.53 3.18 8.25
N LEU A 75 -9.31 2.63 7.30
CA LEU A 75 -9.40 3.15 5.94
C LEU A 75 -10.10 4.50 5.82
N VAL A 76 -11.08 4.78 6.69
CA VAL A 76 -11.74 6.09 6.78
C VAL A 76 -10.90 7.10 7.57
N GLY A 77 -9.88 6.61 8.28
CA GLY A 77 -9.02 7.37 9.17
C GLY A 77 -7.79 8.01 8.52
N SER A 78 -6.86 8.44 9.38
CA SER A 78 -5.55 8.98 8.99
C SER A 78 -4.51 7.88 8.77
N ASP A 79 -3.37 8.22 8.17
CA ASP A 79 -2.26 7.28 7.96
C ASP A 79 -1.69 6.72 9.28
N ALA A 80 -1.84 7.45 10.39
CA ALA A 80 -1.49 6.96 11.73
C ALA A 80 -2.44 5.84 12.19
N GLN A 81 -3.71 5.89 11.79
CA GLN A 81 -4.66 4.81 12.09
C GLN A 81 -4.43 3.59 11.20
N VAL A 82 -4.03 3.81 9.94
CA VAL A 82 -3.56 2.74 9.04
C VAL A 82 -2.36 2.02 9.65
N SER A 83 -1.35 2.75 10.14
CA SER A 83 -0.18 2.14 10.75
C SER A 83 -0.48 1.47 12.10
N ALA A 84 -1.34 2.07 12.94
CA ALA A 84 -1.79 1.47 14.19
C ALA A 84 -2.53 0.14 13.97
N PHE A 85 -3.39 0.10 12.95
CA PHE A 85 -4.09 -1.12 12.58
C PHE A 85 -3.11 -2.23 12.16
N LEU A 86 -2.19 -1.92 11.24
CA LEU A 86 -1.23 -2.90 10.73
C LEU A 86 -0.25 -3.41 11.79
N SER A 87 0.19 -2.54 12.70
CA SER A 87 1.20 -2.87 13.71
C SER A 87 0.63 -3.44 15.02
N GLY A 88 -0.65 -3.18 15.33
CA GLY A 88 -1.24 -3.53 16.61
C GLY A 88 -2.59 -4.23 16.51
N GLU A 89 -3.57 -3.65 15.82
CA GLU A 89 -4.97 -4.09 15.92
C GLU A 89 -5.29 -5.34 15.08
N LEU A 90 -4.53 -5.59 14.01
CA LEU A 90 -4.79 -6.69 13.10
C LEU A 90 -4.65 -8.07 13.76
N ALA A 91 -3.65 -8.25 14.63
CA ALA A 91 -3.42 -9.53 15.33
C ALA A 91 -4.57 -9.92 16.29
N PRO A 92 -5.01 -9.06 17.24
CA PRO A 92 -6.12 -9.40 18.12
C PRO A 92 -7.45 -9.52 17.36
N ALA A 93 -7.68 -8.74 16.31
CA ALA A 93 -8.87 -8.88 15.47
C ALA A 93 -8.93 -10.25 14.76
N LYS A 94 -7.80 -10.71 14.21
CA LYS A 94 -7.70 -12.07 13.64
C LYS A 94 -7.92 -13.16 14.69
N ALA A 95 -7.39 -12.97 15.90
CA ALA A 95 -7.59 -13.93 16.98
C ALA A 95 -9.08 -14.05 17.35
N GLU A 96 -9.83 -12.95 17.35
CA GLU A 96 -11.27 -12.98 17.59
C GLU A 96 -12.03 -13.71 16.48
N ASP A 97 -11.76 -13.37 15.21
CA ASP A 97 -12.38 -14.05 14.08
C ASP A 97 -12.10 -15.57 14.10
N ASN A 98 -10.88 -15.98 14.46
CA ASN A 98 -10.50 -17.38 14.59
C ASN A 98 -11.26 -18.09 15.72
N ARG A 99 -11.43 -17.45 16.90
CA ARG A 99 -12.22 -18.03 18.01
C ARG A 99 -13.66 -18.28 17.58
N VAL A 100 -14.27 -17.29 16.92
CA VAL A 100 -15.64 -17.40 16.42
C VAL A 100 -15.75 -18.54 15.40
N ALA A 101 -14.79 -18.65 14.48
CA ALA A 101 -14.77 -19.74 13.49
C ALA A 101 -14.67 -21.12 14.15
N VAL A 102 -13.85 -21.29 15.18
CA VAL A 102 -13.75 -22.55 15.94
C VAL A 102 -15.08 -22.91 16.60
N PHE A 103 -15.72 -21.98 17.29
CA PHE A 103 -17.01 -22.23 17.93
C PHE A 103 -18.11 -22.56 16.91
N GLN A 104 -18.12 -21.88 15.75
CA GLN A 104 -19.05 -22.21 14.67
C GLN A 104 -18.81 -23.63 14.13
N GLY A 105 -17.56 -24.02 13.94
CA GLY A 105 -17.22 -25.38 13.49
C GLY A 105 -17.70 -26.47 14.43
N LEU A 106 -17.60 -26.25 15.75
CA LEU A 106 -18.11 -27.19 16.75
C LEU A 106 -19.63 -27.35 16.71
N ALA A 107 -20.38 -26.30 16.36
CA ALA A 107 -21.83 -26.38 16.25
C ALA A 107 -22.32 -27.30 15.12
N TRP A 108 -21.51 -27.52 14.09
CA TRP A 108 -21.82 -28.41 12.97
C TRP A 108 -21.29 -29.84 13.14
N ALA A 109 -20.52 -30.12 14.20
CA ALA A 109 -19.85 -31.39 14.40
C ALA A 109 -20.62 -32.41 15.28
N GLY A 110 -21.82 -32.04 15.75
CA GLY A 110 -22.74 -32.91 16.50
C GLY A 110 -23.89 -33.40 15.65
#